data_AF-A0A8J2RPM1-F1
#
_entry.id   AF-A0A8J2RPM1-F1
#
_cell.length_a   1.000
_cell.length_b   1.000
_cell.length_c   1.000
_cell.angle_alpha   90.00
_cell.angle_beta   90.00
_cell.angle_gamma   90.00
#
_symmetry.space_group_name_H-M   'P 1'
#
loop_
_entity.id
_entity.type
_entity.pdbx_description
1 polymer ?
#
loop_
_entity_poly.entity_id
_entity_poly.type
_entity_poly.pdbx_seq_one_letter_code
_entity_poly.pdbx_strand_id
1 'polypeptide(L)'
;MRLTLKFAFLLILAQASVRSAHSQNSAKSGCALNLDISSPPYSPLIIDANTKIVMPVMEGTARVIHLTEGERVTVSCLGNGNVMKATNMQLNPTVCTSSSKLQLVNGTELPYAALACSKANREVLVEKPKSCANGLGTLISNGYQFGNEFISLYDMCHDKDFALNYYSVDTVYGRSANAADRRNQRPSFSQDIYYPGLNVSKLYTQVTQTETIANILGSKELATHYIKPKTQYFLSRGHLAPNGDFIDADSQRASFYFMNTAPQFPTFNGGNWKFLEEGIRNEAFARQLDLTVYTGTFSVMTLADINGLPKPIYLAFDKNNNVKNEDIICPDVCDQIPWVTEAILLKPFCN
;
A
#
# COMPACT_ATOMS: atom_id res chain seq x y z
N MET A 1 1.49 -22.78 29.05
CA MET A 1 2.62 -22.23 28.27
C MET A 1 2.05 -21.19 27.31
N ARG A 2 2.10 -19.91 27.68
CA ARG A 2 1.49 -18.81 26.90
C ARG A 2 2.40 -18.49 25.71
N LEU A 3 1.98 -18.89 24.52
CA LEU A 3 2.58 -18.47 23.26
C LEU A 3 2.18 -17.01 23.04
N THR A 4 3.04 -16.07 23.43
CA THR A 4 2.80 -14.64 23.21
C THR A 4 3.32 -14.31 21.81
N LEU A 5 2.48 -14.47 20.79
CA LEU A 5 2.74 -13.86 19.48
C LEU A 5 2.63 -12.34 19.68
N LYS A 6 3.75 -11.63 19.56
CA LYS A 6 3.75 -10.17 19.49
C LYS A 6 3.40 -9.77 18.06
N PHE A 7 2.30 -9.05 17.91
CA PHE A 7 1.61 -8.77 16.64
C PHE A 7 2.17 -7.54 15.92
N ALA A 8 1.90 -7.45 14.61
CA ALA A 8 2.01 -6.21 13.84
C ALA A 8 1.01 -5.17 14.37
N PHE A 9 1.41 -3.91 14.43
CA PHE A 9 0.60 -2.83 14.99
C PHE A 9 0.12 -1.89 13.89
N LEU A 10 -1.12 -1.44 14.07
CA LEU A 10 -1.78 -0.46 13.21
C LEU A 10 -2.08 0.78 14.03
N LEU A 11 -1.56 1.90 13.57
CA LEU A 11 -1.76 3.20 14.15
C LEU A 11 -2.65 4.01 13.21
N ILE A 12 -3.87 4.28 13.67
CA ILE A 12 -4.81 5.11 12.93
C ILE A 12 -4.68 6.53 13.47
N LEU A 13 -4.11 7.43 12.68
CA LEU A 13 -4.27 8.87 12.91
C LEU A 13 -5.39 9.37 12.01
N ALA A 14 -6.55 9.63 12.59
CA ALA A 14 -7.56 10.45 11.94
C ALA A 14 -7.11 11.92 12.01
N GLN A 15 -6.32 12.39 11.05
CA GLN A 15 -6.29 13.82 10.78
C GLN A 15 -7.60 14.18 10.09
N ALA A 16 -8.58 14.65 10.88
CA ALA A 16 -9.80 15.21 10.36
C ALA A 16 -9.48 16.55 9.68
N SER A 17 -9.10 16.53 8.41
CA SER A 17 -9.30 17.71 7.57
C SER A 17 -10.79 17.78 7.26
N VAL A 18 -11.52 18.63 7.99
CA VAL A 18 -12.90 18.99 7.65
C VAL A 18 -12.87 19.70 6.32
N ARG A 19 -13.00 18.96 5.22
CA ARG A 19 -13.36 19.55 3.93
C ARG A 19 -14.87 19.73 3.95
N SER A 20 -15.27 20.99 3.72
CA SER A 20 -16.66 21.42 3.71
C SER A 20 -17.55 20.38 3.03
N ALA A 21 -18.61 19.97 3.73
CA ALA A 21 -19.63 19.08 3.20
C ALA A 21 -20.06 19.59 1.82
N HIS A 22 -19.77 18.82 0.78
CA HIS A 22 -20.41 19.04 -0.50
C HIS A 22 -21.87 18.67 -0.30
N SER A 23 -22.70 19.73 -0.25
CA SER A 23 -24.15 19.66 -0.32
C SER A 23 -24.58 18.57 -1.32
N GLN A 24 -25.18 17.51 -0.81
CA GLN A 24 -26.11 16.68 -1.58
C GLN A 24 -27.29 17.58 -1.95
N ASN A 25 -27.28 18.17 -3.15
CA ASN A 25 -28.49 18.57 -3.89
C ASN A 25 -28.21 19.18 -5.27
N SER A 26 -29.12 18.84 -6.20
CA SER A 26 -29.26 19.20 -7.62
C SER A 26 -28.37 18.44 -8.61
N ALA A 27 -29.03 17.93 -9.67
CA ALA A 27 -28.42 17.41 -10.88
C ALA A 27 -27.58 18.51 -11.54
N LYS A 28 -26.33 18.65 -11.12
CA LYS A 28 -25.38 19.51 -11.83
C LYS A 28 -25.05 18.83 -13.16
N SER A 29 -25.24 19.55 -14.27
CA SER A 29 -24.69 19.15 -15.57
C SER A 29 -23.19 18.90 -15.44
N GLY A 30 -22.69 17.88 -16.15
CA GLY A 30 -21.30 17.47 -16.05
C GLY A 30 -21.05 16.05 -16.54
N CYS A 31 -19.96 15.46 -16.07
CA CYS A 31 -19.47 14.17 -16.51
C CYS A 31 -19.65 13.14 -15.43
N ALA A 32 -20.37 12.07 -15.75
CA ALA A 32 -20.53 10.90 -14.91
C ALA A 32 -19.80 9.72 -15.59
N LEU A 33 -18.55 9.49 -15.18
CA LEU A 33 -17.71 8.44 -15.76
C LEU A 33 -17.96 7.13 -15.02
N ASN A 34 -18.84 6.28 -15.58
CA ASN A 34 -19.13 4.98 -15.00
C ASN A 34 -17.98 3.99 -15.28
N LEU A 35 -17.17 3.71 -14.27
CA LEU A 35 -15.97 2.89 -14.39
C LEU A 35 -16.26 1.41 -14.60
N ASP A 36 -17.49 0.95 -14.38
CA ASP A 36 -17.83 -0.47 -14.53
C ASP A 36 -18.19 -0.87 -15.96
N ILE A 37 -18.75 0.08 -16.72
CA ILE A 37 -19.21 -0.15 -18.11
C ILE A 37 -18.39 0.60 -19.16
N SER A 38 -17.68 1.67 -18.78
CA SER A 38 -17.01 2.56 -19.73
C SER A 38 -15.50 2.67 -19.55
N SER A 39 -14.91 1.94 -18.59
CA SER A 39 -13.46 1.91 -18.43
C SER A 39 -12.78 1.29 -19.65
N PRO A 40 -11.89 2.02 -20.34
CA PRO A 40 -11.12 1.44 -21.43
C PRO A 40 -10.06 0.47 -20.89
N PRO A 41 -9.57 -0.48 -21.72
CA PRO A 41 -8.37 -1.24 -21.39
C PRO A 41 -7.21 -0.30 -21.07
N TYR A 42 -6.45 -0.60 -20.02
CA TYR A 42 -5.42 0.29 -19.48
C TYR A 42 -5.99 1.70 -19.22
N SER A 43 -6.92 1.77 -18.27
CA SER A 43 -7.62 3.02 -17.97
C SER A 43 -6.64 4.12 -17.55
N PRO A 44 -6.84 5.36 -18.00
CA PRO A 44 -6.02 6.49 -17.57
C PRO A 44 -6.35 6.86 -16.12
N LEU A 45 -5.41 7.53 -15.47
CA LEU A 45 -5.67 8.23 -14.21
C LEU A 45 -6.24 9.62 -14.52
N ILE A 46 -7.28 10.01 -13.79
CA ILE A 46 -7.85 11.36 -13.88
C ILE A 46 -7.26 12.18 -12.73
N ILE A 47 -6.52 13.24 -13.06
CA ILE A 47 -5.81 14.07 -12.07
C ILE A 47 -6.47 15.44 -11.97
N ASP A 48 -6.81 15.89 -10.77
CA ASP A 48 -7.40 17.21 -10.52
C ASP A 48 -6.36 18.35 -10.58
N ALA A 49 -6.83 19.58 -10.43
CA ALA A 49 -5.96 20.77 -10.42
C ALA A 49 -5.00 20.86 -9.22
N ASN A 50 -5.19 20.01 -8.20
CA ASN A 50 -4.33 19.93 -7.02
C ASN A 50 -3.38 18.71 -7.08
N THR A 51 -3.23 18.11 -8.25
CA THR A 51 -2.36 16.94 -8.49
C THR A 51 -2.77 15.74 -7.62
N LYS A 52 -4.09 15.54 -7.46
CA LYS A 52 -4.66 14.36 -6.82
C LYS A 52 -5.40 13.49 -7.82
N ILE A 53 -5.32 12.18 -7.63
CA ILE A 53 -6.13 11.22 -8.39
C ILE A 53 -7.61 11.44 -7.98
N VAL A 54 -8.46 11.68 -8.97
CA VAL A 54 -9.91 11.78 -8.78
C VAL A 54 -10.46 10.37 -8.56
N MET A 55 -11.00 10.13 -7.36
CA MET A 55 -11.51 8.82 -6.96
C MET A 55 -13.02 8.70 -7.24
N PRO A 56 -13.51 7.51 -7.63
CA PRO A 56 -14.94 7.25 -7.78
C PRO A 56 -15.68 7.23 -6.44
N VAL A 57 -16.99 7.37 -6.51
CA VAL A 57 -17.94 7.01 -5.44
C VAL A 57 -18.87 5.91 -5.92
N MET A 58 -19.52 5.22 -4.98
CA MET A 58 -20.58 4.26 -5.32
C MET A 58 -21.91 4.98 -5.55
N GLU A 59 -22.54 4.70 -6.69
CA GLU A 59 -23.93 5.06 -7.00
C GLU A 59 -24.72 3.78 -7.30
N GLY A 60 -25.54 3.36 -6.34
CA GLY A 60 -26.11 2.02 -6.37
C GLY A 60 -24.99 0.98 -6.35
N THR A 61 -24.83 0.24 -7.46
CA THR A 61 -23.77 -0.75 -7.64
C THR A 61 -22.64 -0.28 -8.56
N ALA A 62 -22.73 0.93 -9.12
CA ALA A 62 -21.74 1.45 -10.07
C ALA A 62 -20.70 2.33 -9.38
N ARG A 63 -19.45 2.22 -9.80
CA ARG A 63 -18.36 3.14 -9.46
C ARG A 63 -18.37 4.30 -10.45
N VAL A 64 -18.59 5.52 -9.98
CA VAL A 64 -18.73 6.71 -10.82
C VAL A 64 -17.78 7.81 -10.37
N ILE A 65 -17.00 8.36 -11.31
CA ILE A 65 -16.31 9.63 -11.13
C ILE A 65 -17.23 10.74 -11.62
N HIS A 66 -17.47 11.74 -10.76
CA HIS A 66 -18.22 12.93 -11.09
C HIS A 66 -17.32 14.12 -11.27
N LEU A 67 -17.49 14.82 -12.39
CA LEU A 67 -16.87 16.11 -12.67
C LEU A 67 -17.97 17.10 -12.99
N THR A 68 -17.89 18.30 -12.44
CA THR A 68 -18.80 19.40 -12.77
C THR A 68 -18.54 19.91 -14.18
N GLU A 69 -19.57 20.38 -14.88
CA GLU A 69 -19.38 21.02 -16.19
C GLU A 69 -18.38 22.18 -16.07
N GLY A 70 -17.42 22.25 -17.00
CA GLY A 70 -16.32 23.20 -16.98
C GLY A 70 -15.16 22.81 -16.06
N GLU A 71 -15.28 21.74 -15.27
CA GLU A 71 -14.20 21.26 -14.41
C GLU A 71 -13.00 20.81 -15.23
N ARG A 72 -11.81 21.27 -14.81
CA ARG A 72 -10.54 20.97 -15.47
C ARG A 72 -9.85 19.83 -14.76
N VAL A 73 -9.52 18.80 -15.52
CA VAL A 73 -8.73 17.64 -15.07
C VAL A 73 -7.66 17.32 -16.11
N THR A 74 -6.72 16.44 -15.76
CA THR A 74 -5.75 15.90 -16.70
C THR A 74 -5.91 14.40 -16.81
N VAL A 75 -6.28 13.92 -18.00
CA VAL A 75 -6.33 12.50 -18.33
C VAL A 75 -4.91 12.02 -18.60
N SER A 76 -4.43 11.12 -17.77
CA SER A 76 -3.00 10.82 -17.64
C SER A 76 -2.70 9.35 -17.83
N CYS A 77 -1.71 9.06 -18.68
CA CYS A 77 -1.16 7.72 -18.89
C CYS A 77 0.24 7.66 -18.32
N LEU A 78 0.37 7.41 -17.02
CA LEU A 78 1.62 7.58 -16.27
C LEU A 78 2.55 6.37 -16.39
N GLY A 79 3.84 6.60 -16.18
CA GLY A 79 4.91 5.62 -16.36
C GLY A 79 5.70 5.80 -17.66
N ASN A 80 6.93 5.29 -17.68
CA ASN A 80 7.90 5.54 -18.75
C ASN A 80 7.36 5.14 -20.13
N GLY A 81 7.29 6.09 -21.06
CA GLY A 81 6.79 5.88 -22.43
C GLY A 81 5.33 5.42 -22.51
N ASN A 82 4.50 5.70 -21.50
CA ASN A 82 3.07 5.48 -21.56
C ASN A 82 2.37 6.73 -22.12
N VAL A 83 1.40 6.53 -23.03
CA VAL A 83 0.70 7.59 -23.73
C VAL A 83 -0.74 7.18 -24.00
N MET A 84 -1.64 8.16 -24.07
CA MET A 84 -3.02 7.94 -24.49
C MET A 84 -3.06 7.64 -25.99
N LYS A 85 -3.75 6.56 -26.39
CA LYS A 85 -3.79 6.11 -27.79
C LYS A 85 -4.38 7.14 -28.74
N ALA A 86 -5.37 7.92 -28.28
CA ALA A 86 -6.07 8.89 -29.09
C ALA A 86 -5.25 10.15 -29.44
N THR A 87 -4.26 10.51 -28.62
CA THR A 87 -3.49 11.76 -28.79
C THR A 87 -1.99 11.54 -28.90
N ASN A 88 -1.51 10.34 -28.57
CA ASN A 88 -0.08 10.05 -28.43
C ASN A 88 0.64 10.93 -27.39
N MET A 89 -0.10 11.46 -26.41
CA MET A 89 0.42 12.28 -25.32
C MET A 89 0.25 11.58 -23.97
N GLN A 90 1.24 11.79 -23.09
CA GLN A 90 1.20 11.26 -21.72
C GLN A 90 0.16 11.98 -20.85
N LEU A 91 0.15 13.31 -20.91
CA LEU A 91 -0.71 14.19 -20.14
C LEU A 91 -1.66 14.92 -21.09
N ASN A 92 -2.96 14.79 -20.85
CA ASN A 92 -4.00 15.36 -21.70
C ASN A 92 -4.90 16.23 -20.83
N PRO A 93 -4.63 17.54 -20.73
CA PRO A 93 -5.54 18.47 -20.07
C PRO A 93 -6.89 18.44 -20.77
N THR A 94 -7.95 18.30 -19.98
CA THR A 94 -9.32 18.22 -20.46
C THR A 94 -10.27 19.06 -19.62
N VAL A 95 -11.40 19.38 -20.23
CA VAL A 95 -12.54 20.04 -19.57
C VAL A 95 -13.74 19.13 -19.66
N CYS A 96 -14.45 18.96 -18.54
CA CYS A 96 -15.72 18.25 -18.54
C CYS A 96 -16.81 19.06 -19.23
N THR A 97 -17.58 18.44 -20.12
CA THR A 97 -18.69 19.07 -20.84
C THR A 97 -20.05 18.61 -20.31
N SER A 98 -21.11 19.37 -20.57
CA SER A 98 -22.51 18.99 -20.25
C SER A 98 -22.99 17.72 -20.96
N SER A 99 -22.29 17.27 -22.02
CA SER A 99 -22.59 16.03 -22.74
C SER A 99 -21.98 14.78 -22.09
N SER A 100 -21.44 14.92 -20.87
CA SER A 100 -20.70 13.88 -20.15
C SER A 100 -19.48 13.34 -20.93
N LYS A 101 -18.82 14.24 -21.67
CA LYS A 101 -17.57 13.97 -22.40
C LYS A 101 -16.44 14.82 -21.86
N LEU A 102 -15.21 14.41 -22.18
CA LEU A 102 -14.00 15.14 -21.86
C LEU A 102 -13.49 15.82 -23.13
N GLN A 103 -13.48 17.15 -23.13
CA GLN A 103 -12.97 17.97 -24.22
C GLN A 103 -11.46 18.16 -24.04
N LEU A 104 -10.70 17.74 -25.04
CA LEU A 104 -9.24 17.95 -25.15
C LEU A 104 -8.93 19.41 -25.52
N VAL A 105 -7.68 19.84 -25.29
CA VAL A 105 -7.20 21.20 -25.62
C VAL A 105 -7.41 21.58 -27.11
N ASN A 106 -7.38 20.59 -28.02
CA ASN A 106 -7.62 20.82 -29.44
C ASN A 106 -9.12 20.94 -29.82
N GLY A 107 -10.02 20.96 -28.83
CA GLY A 107 -11.47 21.06 -29.01
C GLY A 107 -12.19 19.72 -29.21
N THR A 108 -11.46 18.60 -29.35
CA THR A 108 -12.06 17.28 -29.57
C THR A 108 -12.74 16.79 -28.29
N GLU A 109 -14.01 16.41 -28.38
CA GLU A 109 -14.74 15.76 -27.28
C GLU A 109 -14.71 14.24 -27.40
N LEU A 110 -14.20 13.58 -26.37
CA LEU A 110 -14.13 12.12 -26.31
C LEU A 110 -14.91 11.57 -25.10
N PRO A 111 -15.66 10.46 -25.25
CA PRO A 111 -16.18 9.73 -24.11
C PRO A 111 -15.03 9.03 -23.36
N TYR A 112 -15.22 8.73 -22.07
CA TYR A 112 -14.19 8.06 -21.25
C TYR A 112 -13.67 6.75 -21.85
N ALA A 113 -14.55 5.96 -22.48
CA ALA A 113 -14.19 4.71 -23.15
C ALA A 113 -13.19 4.86 -24.32
N ALA A 114 -13.00 6.08 -24.85
CA ALA A 114 -12.05 6.36 -25.92
C ALA A 114 -10.66 6.81 -25.43
N LEU A 115 -10.46 6.93 -24.10
CA LEU A 115 -9.26 7.52 -23.50
C LEU A 115 -8.23 6.47 -23.05
N ALA A 116 -8.19 5.31 -23.71
CA ALA A 116 -7.30 4.21 -23.36
C ALA A 116 -5.82 4.61 -23.39
N CYS A 117 -5.07 4.20 -22.37
CA CYS A 117 -3.62 4.25 -22.40
C CYS A 117 -3.05 3.11 -23.26
N SER A 118 -1.81 3.29 -23.71
CA SER A 118 -1.08 2.26 -24.44
C SER A 118 -0.75 1.06 -23.56
N LYS A 119 -0.53 1.29 -22.26
CA LYS A 119 -0.25 0.27 -21.23
C LYS A 119 -0.72 0.73 -19.85
N ALA A 120 -0.76 -0.19 -18.90
CA ALA A 120 -1.10 0.11 -17.50
C ALA A 120 -0.20 1.22 -16.94
N ASN A 121 -0.76 2.06 -16.06
CA ASN A 121 0.02 3.08 -15.38
C ASN A 121 1.07 2.42 -14.50
N ARG A 122 2.26 3.02 -14.45
CA ARG A 122 3.35 2.48 -13.63
C ARG A 122 3.89 3.53 -12.66
N GLU A 123 3.90 3.14 -11.40
CA GLU A 123 4.50 3.87 -10.29
C GLU A 123 6.02 3.96 -10.43
N VAL A 124 6.59 4.93 -9.74
CA VAL A 124 8.02 5.10 -9.50
C VAL A 124 8.27 5.18 -8.00
N LEU A 125 9.48 4.82 -7.59
CA LEU A 125 9.95 4.92 -6.21
C LEU A 125 10.89 6.12 -6.09
N VAL A 126 10.64 7.00 -5.11
CA VAL A 126 11.42 8.21 -4.88
C VAL A 126 11.90 8.25 -3.43
N GLU A 127 13.21 8.12 -3.24
CA GLU A 127 13.84 8.37 -1.94
C GLU A 127 13.70 9.85 -1.57
N LYS A 128 13.19 10.11 -0.36
CA LYS A 128 13.10 11.46 0.19
C LYS A 128 14.42 11.81 0.87
N PRO A 129 14.80 13.11 0.91
CA PRO A 129 16.00 13.57 1.62
C PRO A 129 15.90 13.41 3.15
N LYS A 130 14.72 13.03 3.66
CA LYS A 130 14.44 12.86 5.08
C LYS A 130 14.64 11.40 5.48
N SER A 131 15.43 11.17 6.51
CA SER A 131 15.49 9.88 7.19
C SER A 131 14.23 9.64 8.01
N CYS A 132 13.93 8.36 8.24
CA CYS A 132 12.82 7.91 9.08
C CYS A 132 13.36 7.00 10.18
N ALA A 133 12.48 6.58 11.10
CA ALA A 133 12.86 5.76 12.25
C ALA A 133 14.12 6.29 12.98
N ASN A 134 14.03 7.54 13.45
CA ASN A 134 15.11 8.25 14.16
C ASN A 134 16.48 8.24 13.46
N GLY A 135 16.50 8.18 12.13
CA GLY A 135 17.74 8.21 11.35
C GLY A 135 18.23 6.84 10.88
N LEU A 136 17.58 5.75 11.28
CA LEU A 136 17.94 4.39 10.87
C LEU A 136 17.46 4.06 9.46
N GLY A 137 16.28 4.57 9.08
CA GLY A 137 15.65 4.26 7.80
C GLY A 137 15.73 5.39 6.78
N THR A 138 15.54 5.03 5.50
CA THR A 138 15.24 5.96 4.41
C THR A 138 13.74 5.97 4.15
N LEU A 139 13.15 7.17 4.03
CA LEU A 139 11.76 7.31 3.63
C LEU A 139 11.65 7.28 2.10
N ILE A 140 10.87 6.34 1.57
CA ILE A 140 10.71 6.09 0.14
C ILE A 140 9.23 6.27 -0.21
N SER A 141 8.93 7.22 -1.08
CA SER A 141 7.58 7.38 -1.60
C SER A 141 7.36 6.50 -2.81
N ASN A 142 6.23 5.80 -2.81
CA ASN A 142 5.67 5.14 -3.97
C ASN A 142 4.58 6.03 -4.56
N GLY A 143 4.60 6.24 -5.88
CA GLY A 143 3.63 7.10 -6.53
C GLY A 143 3.87 7.26 -8.02
N TYR A 144 3.22 8.24 -8.64
CA TYR A 144 3.35 8.47 -10.07
C TYR A 144 4.10 9.77 -10.37
N GLN A 145 5.04 9.70 -11.31
CA GLN A 145 5.62 10.91 -11.91
C GLN A 145 4.56 11.57 -12.81
N PHE A 146 4.23 12.83 -12.52
CA PHE A 146 3.22 13.62 -13.25
C PHE A 146 3.84 14.94 -13.72
N GLY A 147 4.36 14.95 -14.95
CA GLY A 147 5.12 16.11 -15.44
C GLY A 147 6.35 16.37 -14.56
N ASN A 148 6.43 17.57 -13.99
CA ASN A 148 7.49 17.93 -13.03
C ASN A 148 7.08 17.67 -11.57
N GLU A 149 5.87 17.19 -11.33
CA GLU A 149 5.32 16.92 -10.01
C GLU A 149 5.28 15.42 -9.72
N PHE A 150 5.02 15.07 -8.47
CA PHE A 150 4.96 13.69 -8.00
C PHE A 150 3.67 13.47 -7.20
N ILE A 151 2.86 12.52 -7.64
CA ILE A 151 1.62 12.10 -6.98
C ILE A 151 1.95 10.94 -6.05
N SER A 152 2.07 11.20 -4.75
CA SER A 152 2.34 10.14 -3.76
C SER A 152 1.11 9.25 -3.54
N LEU A 153 1.30 7.94 -3.53
CA LEU A 153 0.31 6.96 -3.11
C LEU A 153 0.48 6.61 -1.64
N TYR A 154 1.70 6.25 -1.24
CA TYR A 154 2.07 5.92 0.13
C TYR A 154 3.58 6.02 0.31
N ASP A 155 4.02 6.14 1.57
CA ASP A 155 5.42 6.18 1.96
C ASP A 155 5.81 4.89 2.69
N MET A 156 7.06 4.46 2.54
CA MET A 156 7.66 3.33 3.23
C MET A 156 8.94 3.79 3.94
N CYS A 157 9.09 3.42 5.20
CA CYS A 157 10.33 3.59 5.94
C CYS A 157 11.13 2.29 5.93
N HIS A 158 12.26 2.29 5.22
CA HIS A 158 13.03 1.07 4.96
C HIS A 158 14.52 1.25 5.29
N ASP A 159 15.10 0.21 5.87
CA ASP A 159 16.54 0.05 6.07
C ASP A 159 17.13 -0.90 5.04
N LYS A 160 17.96 -0.38 4.14
CA LYS A 160 18.59 -1.18 3.08
C LYS A 160 19.72 -2.06 3.61
N ASP A 161 20.39 -1.64 4.68
CA ASP A 161 21.58 -2.32 5.20
C ASP A 161 21.18 -3.56 6.01
N PHE A 162 20.02 -3.50 6.65
CA PHE A 162 19.46 -4.57 7.48
C PHE A 162 18.23 -5.24 6.85
N ALA A 163 17.79 -4.79 5.68
CA ALA A 163 16.59 -5.29 5.00
C ALA A 163 15.30 -5.19 5.84
N LEU A 164 15.15 -4.08 6.58
CA LEU A 164 14.04 -3.89 7.52
C LEU A 164 12.99 -2.93 7.00
N ASN A 165 11.74 -3.23 7.34
CA ASN A 165 10.61 -2.36 7.06
C ASN A 165 10.06 -1.87 8.40
N TYR A 166 10.29 -0.60 8.72
CA TYR A 166 9.82 -0.03 9.97
C TYR A 166 8.31 0.19 9.90
N TYR A 167 7.85 0.98 8.94
CA TYR A 167 6.45 1.29 8.76
C TYR A 167 6.13 1.71 7.33
N SER A 168 4.86 1.63 6.95
CA SER A 168 4.29 2.32 5.80
C SER A 168 3.28 3.37 6.27
N VAL A 169 3.10 4.41 5.46
CA VAL A 169 2.12 5.46 5.68
C VAL A 169 1.29 5.65 4.42
N ASP A 170 0.00 5.41 4.52
CA ASP A 170 -0.94 5.58 3.41
C ASP A 170 -2.18 6.38 3.85
N THR A 171 -3.11 6.58 2.92
CA THR A 171 -4.37 7.30 3.18
C THR A 171 -5.56 6.49 2.69
N VAL A 172 -6.44 6.17 3.62
CA VAL A 172 -7.76 5.61 3.31
C VAL A 172 -8.73 6.76 3.08
N TYR A 173 -9.15 6.94 1.83
CA TYR A 173 -10.09 8.00 1.45
C TYR A 173 -11.53 7.62 1.77
N GLY A 174 -12.09 8.17 2.85
CA GLY A 174 -13.38 7.73 3.39
C GLY A 174 -14.52 7.78 2.37
N ARG A 175 -14.60 8.85 1.58
CA ARG A 175 -15.65 9.01 0.56
C ARG A 175 -15.64 7.92 -0.51
N SER A 176 -14.48 7.34 -0.79
CA SER A 176 -14.26 6.37 -1.87
C SER A 176 -13.91 4.97 -1.37
N ALA A 177 -13.78 4.75 -0.06
CA ALA A 177 -13.26 3.51 0.52
C ALA A 177 -14.08 2.24 0.17
N ASN A 178 -15.34 2.40 -0.23
CA ASN A 178 -16.19 1.30 -0.71
C ASN A 178 -16.22 1.13 -2.25
N ALA A 179 -15.54 2.01 -3.00
CA ALA A 179 -15.56 2.09 -4.46
C ALA A 179 -14.30 1.49 -5.14
N ALA A 180 -13.53 0.67 -4.42
CA ALA A 180 -12.34 0.03 -4.94
C ALA A 180 -12.62 -0.95 -6.09
N ASP A 181 -11.72 -1.02 -7.07
CA ASP A 181 -11.73 -2.07 -8.09
C ASP A 181 -11.52 -3.45 -7.45
N ARG A 182 -12.36 -4.41 -7.83
CA ARG A 182 -12.31 -5.79 -7.34
C ARG A 182 -11.93 -6.80 -8.42
N ARG A 183 -11.70 -6.36 -9.66
CA ARG A 183 -11.42 -7.20 -10.84
C ARG A 183 -9.95 -7.21 -11.25
N ASN A 184 -9.08 -6.59 -10.46
CA ASN A 184 -7.66 -6.49 -10.76
C ASN A 184 -6.89 -7.77 -10.44
N GLN A 185 -5.97 -8.16 -11.33
CA GLN A 185 -5.00 -9.21 -11.06
C GLN A 185 -3.85 -8.68 -10.21
N ARG A 186 -3.53 -9.44 -9.15
CA ARG A 186 -2.44 -9.12 -8.22
C ARG A 186 -1.08 -9.51 -8.83
N PRO A 187 -0.09 -8.61 -8.82
CA PRO A 187 1.24 -8.92 -9.33
C PRO A 187 2.04 -9.73 -8.28
N SER A 188 3.23 -10.17 -8.69
CA SER A 188 4.24 -10.68 -7.76
C SER A 188 4.91 -9.51 -7.04
N PHE A 189 5.42 -9.75 -5.82
CA PHE A 189 6.13 -8.72 -5.08
C PHE A 189 7.48 -8.41 -5.72
N SER A 190 7.84 -7.13 -5.76
CA SER A 190 9.15 -6.65 -6.20
C SER A 190 10.02 -6.26 -5.01
N GLN A 191 11.30 -6.64 -5.05
CA GLN A 191 12.30 -6.13 -4.10
C GLN A 191 13.01 -4.87 -4.61
N ASP A 192 12.98 -4.67 -5.94
CA ASP A 192 13.72 -3.61 -6.63
C ASP A 192 15.20 -3.55 -6.14
N ILE A 193 15.80 -2.38 -6.06
CA ILE A 193 17.19 -2.19 -5.61
C ILE A 193 17.36 -2.17 -4.07
N TYR A 194 16.28 -2.30 -3.31
CA TYR A 194 16.28 -2.00 -1.87
C TYR A 194 16.72 -3.16 -0.97
N TYR A 195 16.92 -4.35 -1.53
CA TYR A 195 17.41 -5.52 -0.79
C TYR A 195 18.72 -6.04 -1.40
N PRO A 196 19.82 -5.26 -1.33
CA PRO A 196 21.07 -5.60 -1.98
C PRO A 196 21.64 -6.91 -1.45
N GLY A 197 21.98 -7.84 -2.35
CA GLY A 197 22.56 -9.14 -1.99
C GLY A 197 21.58 -10.18 -1.45
N LEU A 198 20.28 -9.87 -1.38
CA LEU A 198 19.23 -10.81 -0.98
C LEU A 198 18.34 -11.19 -2.15
N ASN A 199 17.81 -12.41 -2.12
CA ASN A 199 16.67 -12.82 -2.95
C ASN A 199 15.46 -12.98 -2.03
N VAL A 200 14.71 -11.90 -1.84
CA VAL A 200 13.64 -11.84 -0.83
C VAL A 200 12.53 -12.85 -1.14
N SER A 201 12.19 -13.01 -2.41
CA SER A 201 11.23 -14.04 -2.86
C SER A 201 11.62 -15.45 -2.42
N LYS A 202 12.92 -15.79 -2.49
CA LYS A 202 13.44 -17.08 -2.02
C LYS A 202 13.32 -17.22 -0.50
N LEU A 203 13.63 -16.16 0.26
CA LEU A 203 13.53 -16.16 1.73
C LEU A 203 12.11 -16.49 2.22
N TYR A 204 11.09 -16.02 1.49
CA TYR A 204 9.68 -16.32 1.80
C TYR A 204 9.23 -17.74 1.39
N THR A 205 10.07 -18.56 0.78
CA THR A 205 9.70 -19.96 0.48
C THR A 205 9.68 -20.79 1.77
N GLN A 206 8.74 -21.73 1.88
CA GLN A 206 8.64 -22.58 3.08
C GLN A 206 9.89 -23.44 3.29
N VAL A 207 10.58 -23.81 2.21
CA VAL A 207 11.85 -24.55 2.27
C VAL A 207 12.92 -23.71 2.95
N THR A 208 13.18 -22.49 2.45
CA THR A 208 14.18 -21.59 3.04
C THR A 208 13.81 -21.19 4.45
N GLN A 209 12.53 -20.91 4.74
CA GLN A 209 12.09 -20.63 6.11
C GLN A 209 12.39 -21.78 7.07
N THR A 210 12.12 -23.02 6.66
CA THR A 210 12.38 -24.20 7.49
C THR A 210 13.87 -24.37 7.75
N GLU A 211 14.71 -24.18 6.73
CA GLU A 211 16.17 -24.26 6.85
C GLU A 211 16.74 -23.17 7.76
N THR A 212 16.35 -21.91 7.54
CA THR A 212 16.78 -20.77 8.36
C THR A 212 16.37 -20.94 9.81
N ILE A 213 15.11 -21.30 10.08
CA ILE A 213 14.62 -21.50 11.45
C ILE A 213 15.26 -22.73 12.10
N ALA A 214 15.51 -23.81 11.34
CA ALA A 214 16.21 -24.97 11.87
C ALA A 214 17.64 -24.62 12.34
N ASN A 215 18.33 -23.75 11.60
CA ASN A 215 19.63 -23.24 11.99
C ASN A 215 19.55 -22.42 13.29
N ILE A 216 18.58 -21.51 13.41
CA ILE A 216 18.38 -20.70 14.63
C ILE A 216 18.09 -21.58 15.86
N LEU A 217 17.22 -22.57 15.70
CA LEU A 217 16.72 -23.40 16.80
C LEU A 217 17.61 -24.61 17.11
N GLY A 218 18.57 -24.91 16.25
CA GLY A 218 19.40 -26.12 16.35
C GLY A 218 18.62 -27.43 16.11
N SER A 219 17.42 -27.39 15.51
CA SER A 219 16.62 -28.59 15.20
C SER A 219 15.66 -28.36 14.04
N LYS A 220 15.71 -29.29 13.08
CA LYS A 220 14.80 -29.32 11.93
C LYS A 220 13.39 -29.76 12.32
N GLU A 221 13.29 -30.63 13.32
CA GLU A 221 12.03 -31.10 13.89
C GLU A 221 11.27 -29.95 14.53
N LEU A 222 11.95 -29.11 15.34
CA LEU A 222 11.38 -27.89 15.90
C LEU A 222 10.97 -26.91 14.80
N ALA A 223 11.82 -26.65 13.81
CA ALA A 223 11.47 -25.76 12.71
C ALA A 223 10.22 -26.22 11.95
N THR A 224 10.10 -27.52 11.67
CA THR A 224 8.96 -28.12 10.96
C THR A 224 7.68 -28.10 11.81
N HIS A 225 7.79 -28.00 13.13
CA HIS A 225 6.63 -27.80 14.00
C HIS A 225 5.97 -26.43 13.76
N TYR A 226 6.79 -25.39 13.53
CA TYR A 226 6.32 -24.01 13.32
C TYR A 226 6.07 -23.67 11.84
N ILE A 227 6.90 -24.19 10.93
CA ILE A 227 6.77 -24.03 9.48
C ILE A 227 6.35 -25.37 8.88
N LYS A 228 5.07 -25.50 8.55
CA LYS A 228 4.49 -26.75 8.05
C LYS A 228 4.29 -26.66 6.54
N PRO A 229 5.01 -27.48 5.74
CA PRO A 229 4.88 -27.51 4.29
C PRO A 229 3.43 -27.65 3.82
N LYS A 230 3.04 -26.88 2.79
CA LYS A 230 1.70 -26.91 2.17
C LYS A 230 0.52 -26.60 3.11
N THR A 231 0.78 -25.97 4.25
CA THR A 231 -0.27 -25.49 5.17
C THR A 231 -0.27 -23.95 5.25
N GLN A 232 -1.07 -23.38 6.15
CA GLN A 232 -1.04 -21.95 6.49
C GLN A 232 -0.05 -21.59 7.61
N TYR A 233 0.75 -22.54 8.09
CA TYR A 233 1.78 -22.30 9.10
C TYR A 233 3.12 -22.05 8.41
N PHE A 234 3.29 -20.84 7.89
CA PHE A 234 4.54 -20.32 7.34
C PHE A 234 4.46 -18.79 7.36
N LEU A 235 5.56 -18.08 7.21
CA LEU A 235 5.56 -16.62 7.13
C LEU A 235 5.26 -16.19 5.68
N SER A 236 4.15 -15.48 5.50
CA SER A 236 3.74 -14.86 4.24
C SER A 236 4.10 -13.38 4.20
N ARG A 237 3.99 -12.76 3.01
CA ARG A 237 4.14 -11.31 2.83
C ARG A 237 2.86 -10.61 3.26
N GLY A 238 2.76 -10.21 4.53
CA GLY A 238 1.66 -9.37 5.01
C GLY A 238 1.93 -7.92 4.63
N HIS A 239 0.97 -7.24 3.99
CA HIS A 239 1.15 -5.84 3.62
C HIS A 239 1.16 -4.94 4.87
N LEU A 240 1.90 -3.83 4.81
CA LEU A 240 1.79 -2.74 5.76
C LEU A 240 0.75 -1.71 5.28
N ALA A 241 0.89 -1.18 4.08
CA ALA A 241 -0.19 -0.48 3.37
C ALA A 241 -0.90 -1.48 2.44
N PRO A 242 -2.05 -2.06 2.82
CA PRO A 242 -2.68 -3.12 2.06
C PRO A 242 -3.24 -2.62 0.74
N ASN A 243 -3.23 -3.50 -0.27
CA ASN A 243 -3.79 -3.18 -1.58
C ASN A 243 -5.28 -2.75 -1.50
N GLY A 244 -6.00 -3.15 -0.45
CA GLY A 244 -7.39 -2.78 -0.22
C GLY A 244 -7.64 -1.31 0.09
N ASP A 245 -6.61 -0.55 0.46
CA ASP A 245 -6.71 0.88 0.78
C ASP A 245 -6.66 1.77 -0.48
N PHE A 246 -6.26 1.20 -1.62
CA PHE A 246 -6.20 1.87 -2.91
C PHE A 246 -7.41 1.55 -3.79
N ILE A 247 -7.86 2.53 -4.57
CA ILE A 247 -9.13 2.44 -5.29
C ILE A 247 -8.97 1.87 -6.69
N ASP A 248 -8.14 2.46 -7.54
CA ASP A 248 -7.94 2.00 -8.92
C ASP A 248 -6.97 0.81 -9.00
N ALA A 249 -7.09 0.03 -10.07
CA ALA A 249 -6.33 -1.20 -10.24
C ALA A 249 -4.80 -1.00 -10.27
N ASP A 250 -4.30 0.12 -10.78
CA ASP A 250 -2.86 0.37 -10.89
C ASP A 250 -2.29 0.83 -9.55
N SER A 251 -3.00 1.67 -8.80
CA SER A 251 -2.61 2.03 -7.42
C SER A 251 -2.61 0.81 -6.49
N GLN A 252 -3.57 -0.10 -6.64
CA GLN A 252 -3.58 -1.37 -5.90
C GLN A 252 -2.38 -2.27 -6.25
N ARG A 253 -1.93 -2.28 -7.51
CA ARG A 253 -0.73 -3.04 -7.93
C ARG A 253 0.54 -2.43 -7.36
N ALA A 254 0.59 -1.11 -7.21
CA ALA A 254 1.72 -0.38 -6.68
C ALA A 254 2.03 -0.72 -5.20
N SER A 255 1.13 -1.36 -4.47
CA SER A 255 1.37 -1.78 -3.08
C SER A 255 2.29 -3.01 -2.95
N PHE A 256 2.59 -3.73 -4.04
CA PHE A 256 3.28 -5.02 -4.03
C PHE A 256 4.81 -4.90 -4.06
N TYR A 257 5.37 -4.15 -3.12
CA TYR A 257 6.82 -4.09 -2.86
C TYR A 257 7.14 -4.79 -1.56
N PHE A 258 8.27 -5.51 -1.48
CA PHE A 258 8.69 -6.15 -0.23
C PHE A 258 8.92 -5.13 0.89
N MET A 259 9.31 -3.89 0.56
CA MET A 259 9.43 -2.79 1.53
C MET A 259 8.12 -2.44 2.22
N ASN A 260 6.99 -2.75 1.58
CA ASN A 260 5.65 -2.56 2.11
C ASN A 260 5.11 -3.82 2.80
N THR A 261 5.99 -4.67 3.36
CA THR A 261 5.56 -5.93 3.95
C THR A 261 6.21 -6.25 5.28
N ALA A 262 5.54 -7.07 6.08
CA ALA A 262 6.12 -7.78 7.20
C ALA A 262 5.80 -9.28 7.09
N PRO A 263 6.70 -10.18 7.54
CA PRO A 263 6.43 -11.61 7.71
C PRO A 263 5.25 -11.86 8.64
N GLN A 264 4.19 -12.45 8.11
CA GLN A 264 2.97 -12.75 8.87
C GLN A 264 2.47 -14.15 8.56
N PHE A 265 2.04 -14.91 9.58
CA PHE A 265 1.35 -16.18 9.34
C PHE A 265 0.06 -15.95 8.53
N PRO A 266 -0.22 -16.72 7.46
CA PRO A 266 -1.45 -16.61 6.68
C PRO A 266 -2.73 -16.66 7.51
N THR A 267 -2.73 -17.42 8.62
CA THR A 267 -3.87 -17.48 9.56
C THR A 267 -4.14 -16.14 10.25
N PHE A 268 -3.10 -15.31 10.44
CA PHE A 268 -3.21 -13.95 10.96
C PHE A 268 -3.48 -12.96 9.82
N ASN A 269 -2.62 -12.95 8.80
CA ASN A 269 -2.68 -12.04 7.64
C ASN A 269 -4.04 -12.09 6.94
N GLY A 270 -4.50 -13.29 6.57
CA GLY A 270 -5.81 -13.50 5.95
C GLY A 270 -6.99 -13.58 6.93
N GLY A 271 -6.72 -13.50 8.23
CA GLY A 271 -7.71 -13.59 9.30
C GLY A 271 -7.87 -12.26 10.03
N ASN A 272 -7.47 -12.21 11.30
CA ASN A 272 -7.66 -11.04 12.17
C ASN A 272 -7.10 -9.74 11.57
N TRP A 273 -5.94 -9.82 10.91
CA TRP A 273 -5.31 -8.64 10.32
C TRP A 273 -6.17 -8.05 9.19
N LYS A 274 -6.60 -8.90 8.25
CA LYS A 274 -7.54 -8.50 7.20
C LYS A 274 -8.83 -7.87 7.75
N PHE A 275 -9.40 -8.43 8.82
CA PHE A 275 -10.61 -7.85 9.43
C PHE A 275 -10.38 -6.48 10.05
N LEU A 276 -9.20 -6.25 10.64
CA LEU A 276 -8.81 -4.94 11.15
C LEU A 276 -8.68 -3.92 10.00
N GLU A 277 -7.99 -4.29 8.92
CA GLU A 277 -7.88 -3.44 7.71
C GLU A 277 -9.27 -3.10 7.13
N GLU A 278 -10.18 -4.10 7.05
CA GLU A 278 -11.56 -3.88 6.59
C GLU A 278 -12.34 -2.97 7.55
N GLY A 279 -12.17 -3.14 8.86
CA GLY A 279 -12.78 -2.28 9.87
C GLY A 279 -12.40 -0.81 9.72
N ILE A 280 -11.13 -0.52 9.42
CA ILE A 280 -10.66 0.87 9.19
C ILE A 280 -11.31 1.48 7.96
N ARG A 281 -11.34 0.76 6.85
CA ARG A 281 -12.03 1.23 5.63
C ARG A 281 -13.51 1.48 5.88
N ASN A 282 -14.16 0.60 6.64
CA ASN A 282 -15.56 0.76 7.00
C ASN A 282 -15.79 1.99 7.89
N GLU A 283 -14.92 2.25 8.86
CA GLU A 283 -15.01 3.45 9.71
C GLU A 283 -14.74 4.74 8.93
N ALA A 284 -13.72 4.76 8.06
CA ALA A 284 -13.43 5.86 7.17
C ALA A 284 -14.65 6.19 6.29
N PHE A 285 -15.27 5.16 5.71
CA PHE A 285 -16.48 5.30 4.91
C PHE A 285 -17.68 5.76 5.74
N ALA A 286 -17.98 5.11 6.87
CA ALA A 286 -19.13 5.45 7.70
C ALA A 286 -19.09 6.90 8.19
N ARG A 287 -17.88 7.42 8.45
CA ARG A 287 -17.67 8.79 8.93
C ARG A 287 -17.39 9.80 7.82
N GLN A 288 -17.18 9.34 6.59
CA GLN A 288 -16.75 10.16 5.46
C GLN A 288 -15.47 10.95 5.77
N LEU A 289 -14.49 10.28 6.40
CA LEU A 289 -13.23 10.87 6.81
C LEU A 289 -12.07 10.21 6.06
N ASP A 290 -11.14 11.04 5.60
CA ASP A 290 -9.85 10.55 5.14
C ASP A 290 -8.99 10.22 6.36
N LEU A 291 -8.42 9.01 6.40
CA LEU A 291 -7.59 8.54 7.50
C LEU A 291 -6.17 8.38 7.02
N THR A 292 -5.21 9.00 7.69
CA THR A 292 -3.78 8.70 7.50
C THR A 292 -3.44 7.50 8.38
N VAL A 293 -3.04 6.41 7.74
CA VAL A 293 -2.80 5.14 8.40
C VAL A 293 -1.30 4.90 8.45
N TYR A 294 -0.80 4.66 9.65
CA TYR A 294 0.57 4.23 9.90
C TYR A 294 0.54 2.76 10.26
N THR A 295 1.17 1.92 9.45
CA THR A 295 1.24 0.49 9.72
C THR A 295 2.68 0.09 9.92
N GLY A 296 2.96 -0.55 11.03
CA GLY A 296 4.31 -0.92 11.37
C GLY A 296 4.35 -2.24 12.12
N THR A 297 5.49 -2.48 12.70
CA THR A 297 5.78 -3.73 13.37
C THR A 297 6.26 -3.47 14.79
N PHE A 298 6.36 -4.52 15.60
CA PHE A 298 6.73 -4.39 17.00
C PHE A 298 7.49 -5.61 17.49
N SER A 299 8.74 -5.39 17.92
CA SER A 299 9.65 -6.40 18.47
C SER A 299 9.98 -7.55 17.50
N VAL A 300 11.03 -8.32 17.81
CA VAL A 300 11.28 -9.61 17.15
C VAL A 300 10.44 -10.71 17.82
N MET A 301 9.86 -11.61 17.02
CA MET A 301 9.30 -12.87 17.52
C MET A 301 10.41 -13.80 18.02
N THR A 302 10.20 -14.45 19.17
CA THR A 302 11.13 -15.47 19.69
C THR A 302 10.50 -16.86 19.73
N LEU A 303 11.27 -17.90 19.40
CA LEU A 303 10.90 -19.31 19.60
C LEU A 303 11.97 -20.00 20.48
N ALA A 304 11.58 -21.03 21.22
CA ALA A 304 12.51 -21.81 22.02
C ALA A 304 13.39 -22.71 21.13
N ASP A 305 14.70 -22.70 21.35
CA ASP A 305 15.63 -23.62 20.71
C ASP A 305 15.56 -25.03 21.30
N ILE A 306 16.42 -25.93 20.81
CA ILE A 306 16.51 -27.32 21.27
C ILE A 306 16.84 -27.47 22.77
N ASN A 307 17.39 -26.44 23.41
CA ASN A 307 17.69 -26.39 24.83
C ASN A 307 16.61 -25.64 25.64
N GLY A 308 15.52 -25.21 24.99
CA GLY A 308 14.44 -24.44 25.61
C GLY A 308 14.75 -22.96 25.78
N LEU A 309 15.86 -22.45 25.23
CA LEU A 309 16.24 -21.04 25.35
C LEU A 309 15.56 -20.21 24.25
N PRO A 310 14.99 -19.04 24.57
CA PRO A 310 14.34 -18.18 23.57
C PRO A 310 15.38 -17.62 22.58
N LYS A 311 15.09 -17.77 21.28
CA LYS A 311 15.88 -17.24 20.17
C LYS A 311 15.03 -16.33 19.29
N PRO A 312 15.53 -15.15 18.91
CA PRO A 312 14.85 -14.29 17.94
C PRO A 312 14.84 -14.95 16.55
N ILE A 313 13.75 -14.75 15.81
CA ILE A 313 13.53 -15.38 14.50
C ILE A 313 13.73 -14.38 13.37
N TYR A 314 14.53 -14.80 12.39
CA TYR A 314 14.85 -14.03 11.19
C TYR A 314 14.66 -14.88 9.92
N LEU A 315 14.51 -14.22 8.77
CA LEU A 315 14.32 -14.85 7.46
C LEU A 315 15.63 -14.94 6.69
N ALA A 316 16.60 -14.09 7.03
CA ALA A 316 17.94 -14.08 6.50
C ALA A 316 18.95 -13.84 7.63
N PHE A 317 20.18 -14.23 7.35
CA PHE A 317 21.37 -13.83 8.09
C PHE A 317 22.23 -12.97 7.16
N ASP A 318 23.08 -12.12 7.72
CA ASP A 318 24.09 -11.43 6.93
C ASP A 318 25.15 -12.42 6.38
N LYS A 319 26.05 -11.92 5.51
CA LYS A 319 27.10 -12.75 4.89
C LYS A 319 28.07 -13.39 5.88
N ASN A 320 28.12 -12.91 7.12
CA ASN A 320 28.98 -13.40 8.18
C ASN A 320 28.23 -14.30 9.18
N ASN A 321 26.98 -14.64 8.89
CA ASN A 321 26.10 -15.40 9.77
C ASN A 321 25.92 -14.73 11.15
N ASN A 322 26.13 -13.41 11.21
CA ASN A 322 25.90 -12.63 12.42
C ASN A 322 24.44 -12.20 12.45
N VAL A 323 23.87 -12.22 13.65
CA VAL A 323 22.73 -11.38 13.98
C VAL A 323 23.35 -10.01 14.21
N LYS A 324 23.20 -9.05 13.30
CA LYS A 324 23.41 -7.68 13.75
C LYS A 324 22.26 -7.38 14.70
N ASN A 325 22.52 -6.70 15.82
CA ASN A 325 21.53 -6.43 16.87
C ASN A 325 20.26 -5.67 16.40
N GLU A 326 20.16 -5.40 15.11
CA GLU A 326 19.15 -4.60 14.45
C GLU A 326 18.44 -5.37 13.33
N ASP A 327 18.65 -6.69 13.11
CA ASP A 327 17.93 -7.47 12.09
C ASP A 327 16.44 -7.73 12.45
N ILE A 328 15.73 -6.75 12.99
CA ILE A 328 14.35 -6.89 13.42
C ILE A 328 13.46 -6.96 12.19
N ILE A 329 13.02 -8.16 11.83
CA ILE A 329 11.91 -8.42 10.89
C ILE A 329 10.68 -7.50 11.11
N CYS A 330 10.58 -6.98 12.33
CA CYS A 330 9.51 -6.16 12.83
C CYS A 330 10.04 -5.06 13.80
N PRO A 331 10.82 -4.03 13.37
CA PRO A 331 11.40 -3.04 14.28
C PRO A 331 10.35 -2.46 15.22
N ASP A 332 10.68 -2.25 16.49
CA ASP A 332 9.74 -1.56 17.39
C ASP A 332 9.49 -0.13 16.88
N VAL A 333 8.30 0.10 16.32
CA VAL A 333 7.93 1.41 15.80
C VAL A 333 7.61 2.40 16.93
N CYS A 334 7.37 1.93 18.15
CA CYS A 334 6.98 2.78 19.28
C CYS A 334 8.01 3.88 19.58
N ASP A 335 9.29 3.54 19.51
CA ASP A 335 10.36 4.49 19.75
C ASP A 335 10.76 5.27 18.48
N GLN A 336 10.34 4.80 17.31
CA GLN A 336 10.81 5.26 16.00
C GLN A 336 9.92 6.34 15.37
N ILE A 337 8.70 6.52 15.90
CA ILE A 337 7.79 7.60 15.54
C ILE A 337 7.56 8.45 16.81
N PRO A 338 8.11 9.68 16.89
CA PRO A 338 8.22 10.45 18.14
C PRO A 338 6.92 10.69 18.93
N TRP A 339 5.74 10.60 18.31
CA TRP A 339 4.43 10.84 18.93
C TRP A 339 3.61 9.56 19.17
N VAL A 340 4.13 8.39 18.82
CA VAL A 340 3.38 7.12 18.95
C VAL A 340 2.98 6.80 20.39
N THR A 341 3.82 7.15 21.37
CA THR A 341 3.56 6.96 22.80
C THR A 341 2.34 7.74 23.31
N GLU A 342 1.91 8.77 22.58
CA GLU A 342 0.75 9.61 22.89
C GLU A 342 -0.56 9.10 22.24
N ALA A 343 -0.47 8.15 21.31
CA ALA A 343 -1.63 7.62 20.61
C ALA A 343 -2.46 6.65 21.48
N ILE A 344 -3.77 6.91 21.58
CA ILE A 344 -4.70 6.22 22.50
C ILE A 344 -4.70 4.70 22.33
N LEU A 345 -4.53 4.20 21.10
CA LEU A 345 -4.54 2.76 20.80
C LEU A 345 -3.20 2.05 21.11
N LEU A 346 -2.11 2.80 21.35
CA LEU A 346 -0.77 2.27 21.56
C LEU A 346 -0.25 2.46 23.00
N LYS A 347 -0.92 3.30 23.79
CA LYS A 347 -0.55 3.59 25.19
C LYS A 347 -0.35 2.35 26.09
N PRO A 348 -1.08 1.22 25.92
CA PRO A 348 -0.82 -0.01 26.69
C PRO A 348 0.35 -0.86 26.20
N PHE A 349 0.91 -0.57 25.02
CA PHE A 349 1.91 -1.41 24.35
C PHE A 349 3.27 -0.73 24.21
N CYS A 350 3.29 0.60 24.13
CA CYS A 350 4.51 1.40 24.04
C CYS A 350 4.98 1.97 25.40
N ASN A 351 4.39 1.56 26.54
CA ASN A 351 4.78 1.98 27.90
C ASN A 351 5.12 0.79 28.79
#